data_AF-A0A6L8GBR2-F1
#
_entry.id   AF-A0A6L8GBR2-F1
#
_cell.length_a   1.000
_cell.length_b   1.000
_cell.length_c   1.000
_cell.angle_alpha   90.00
_cell.angle_beta   90.00
_cell.angle_gamma   90.00
#
_symmetry.space_group_name_H-M   'P 1'
#
loop_
_entity.id
_entity.type
_entity.pdbx_description
1 polymer ?
#
loop_
_entity_poly.entity_id
_entity_poly.type
_entity_poly.pdbx_seq_one_letter_code
_entity_poly.pdbx_strand_id
1 'polypeptide(L)'
;MRSKRPRPASPDEVRITREGGTAVIEHADPSVRVVNLTVGTALGKMTDREVLDLFNGLLEAQAAHAAGLDTTLTEIPPGRPQIEYSELCGQWSPRGEVLRCHVEDEDGRPVIQVDDTELDLEAFGRMLMTFSGFGMRIAFVDEDDVNDEPEIVVREPEDREG
;
A
#
# COMPACT_ATOMS: atom_id res chain seq x y z
N MET A 1 5.09 3.66 12.99
CA MET A 1 5.66 2.82 11.91
C MET A 1 4.61 1.81 11.47
N ARG A 2 4.41 1.59 10.16
CA ARG A 2 3.47 0.59 9.65
C ARG A 2 4.11 -0.80 9.81
N SER A 3 3.51 -1.65 10.64
CA SER A 3 3.99 -3.03 10.78
C SER A 3 3.88 -3.78 9.44
N LYS A 4 4.94 -4.49 9.07
CA LYS A 4 5.05 -5.31 7.86
C LYS A 4 3.97 -6.39 7.86
N ARG A 5 3.52 -6.77 6.66
CA ARG A 5 2.60 -7.90 6.50
C ARG A 5 3.29 -9.20 6.97
N PRO A 6 2.56 -10.12 7.61
CA PRO A 6 3.06 -11.45 7.91
C PRO A 6 3.50 -12.17 6.63
N ARG A 7 4.56 -12.96 6.75
CA ARG A 7 5.12 -13.78 5.66
C ARG A 7 5.23 -15.24 6.13
N PRO A 8 5.23 -16.22 5.19
CA PRO A 8 5.52 -17.60 5.54
C PRO A 8 6.83 -17.68 6.33
N ALA A 9 6.85 -18.52 7.36
CA ALA A 9 7.95 -18.58 8.32
C ALA A 9 8.29 -20.02 8.70
N SER A 10 9.54 -20.23 9.13
CA SER A 10 9.96 -21.49 9.75
C SER A 10 9.69 -21.49 11.28
N PRO A 11 9.73 -22.66 11.95
CA PRO A 11 9.44 -22.75 13.38
C PRO A 11 10.35 -21.92 14.28
N ASP A 12 11.59 -21.65 13.84
CA ASP A 12 12.58 -20.83 14.54
C ASP A 12 12.36 -19.32 14.34
N GLU A 13 11.57 -18.93 13.34
CA GLU A 13 11.27 -17.53 13.04
C GLU A 13 10.00 -17.02 13.74
N VAL A 14 9.26 -17.89 14.44
CA VAL A 14 8.01 -17.52 15.11
C VAL A 14 7.91 -18.10 16.51
N ARG A 15 7.21 -17.38 17.38
CA ARG A 15 6.69 -17.87 18.65
C ARG A 15 5.19 -18.04 18.53
N ILE A 16 4.70 -19.21 18.91
CA ILE A 16 3.27 -19.53 18.90
C ILE A 16 2.79 -19.66 20.35
N THR A 17 1.80 -18.87 20.72
CA THR A 17 1.06 -19.03 21.98
C THR A 17 -0.40 -19.36 21.68
N ARG A 18 -1.09 -20.01 22.62
CA ARG A 18 -2.49 -20.43 22.46
C ARG A 18 -3.36 -19.74 23.50
N GLU A 19 -4.35 -19.02 23.02
CA GLU A 19 -5.34 -18.31 23.84
C GLU A 19 -6.74 -18.84 23.49
N GLY A 20 -7.18 -19.83 24.27
CA GLY A 20 -8.44 -20.53 24.01
C GLY A 20 -8.44 -21.24 22.66
N GLY A 21 -9.29 -20.78 21.74
CA GLY A 21 -9.39 -21.29 20.37
C GLY A 21 -8.53 -20.55 19.34
N THR A 22 -7.67 -19.63 19.78
CA THR A 22 -6.87 -18.77 18.91
C THR A 22 -5.38 -19.03 19.13
N ALA A 23 -4.64 -19.23 18.04
CA ALA A 23 -3.18 -19.23 18.06
C ALA A 23 -2.68 -17.80 17.80
N VAL A 24 -1.86 -17.28 18.70
CA VAL A 24 -1.18 -16.00 18.52
C VAL A 24 0.22 -16.31 17.99
N ILE A 25 0.52 -15.79 16.80
CA ILE A 25 1.76 -16.04 16.08
C ILE A 25 2.55 -14.73 16.02
N GLU A 26 3.71 -14.72 16.67
CA GLU A 26 4.61 -13.59 16.75
C GLU A 26 5.89 -13.91 15.97
N HIS A 27 6.23 -13.11 14.95
CA HIS A 27 7.52 -13.25 14.26
C HIS A 27 8.67 -12.73 15.13
N ALA A 28 9.84 -13.34 14.96
CA ALA A 28 11.09 -12.89 15.59
C ALA A 28 11.48 -11.46 15.15
N ASP A 29 11.09 -11.03 13.94
CA ASP A 29 11.18 -9.63 13.49
C ASP A 29 10.02 -8.82 14.11
N PRO A 30 10.27 -7.93 15.10
CA PRO A 30 9.22 -7.19 15.79
C PRO A 30 8.54 -6.14 14.92
N SER A 31 9.06 -5.88 13.70
CA SER A 31 8.40 -4.99 12.74
C SER A 31 7.24 -5.68 11.99
N VAL A 32 7.11 -7.00 12.08
CA VAL A 32 6.01 -7.77 11.47
C VAL A 32 4.80 -7.80 12.39
N ARG A 33 3.58 -7.71 11.82
CA ARG A 33 2.34 -7.79 12.61
C ARG A 33 2.19 -9.15 13.28
N VAL A 34 1.77 -9.13 14.55
CA VAL A 34 1.26 -10.30 15.26
C VAL A 34 -0.02 -10.79 14.58
N VAL A 35 -0.15 -12.10 14.43
CA VAL A 35 -1.31 -12.75 13.80
C VAL A 35 -2.11 -13.52 14.83
N ASN A 36 -3.43 -13.27 14.86
CA ASN A 36 -4.39 -14.04 15.64
C ASN A 36 -5.12 -15.01 14.70
N LEU A 37 -4.72 -16.29 14.72
CA LEU A 37 -5.31 -17.34 13.92
C LEU A 37 -6.35 -18.11 14.73
N THR A 38 -7.64 -17.85 14.48
CA THR A 38 -8.73 -18.56 15.15
C THR A 38 -8.99 -19.92 14.48
N VAL A 39 -8.71 -20.99 15.22
CA VAL A 39 -8.91 -22.39 14.78
C VAL A 39 -10.07 -23.06 15.53
N GLY A 40 -10.37 -22.59 16.74
CA GLY A 40 -11.42 -23.14 17.60
C GLY A 40 -10.94 -24.34 18.41
N THR A 41 -11.85 -25.26 18.72
CA THR A 41 -11.60 -26.37 19.67
C THR A 41 -10.53 -27.37 19.21
N ALA A 42 -10.23 -27.41 17.91
CA ALA A 42 -9.17 -28.25 17.35
C ALA A 42 -7.76 -27.78 17.75
N LEU A 43 -7.58 -26.49 18.10
CA LEU A 43 -6.27 -25.92 18.38
C LEU A 43 -5.51 -26.64 19.50
N GLY A 44 -6.22 -27.09 20.53
CA GLY A 44 -5.62 -27.79 21.67
C GLY A 44 -5.02 -29.15 21.32
N LYS A 45 -5.34 -29.71 20.14
CA LYS A 45 -4.80 -30.97 19.64
C LYS A 45 -3.71 -30.78 18.59
N MET A 46 -3.50 -29.56 18.11
CA MET A 46 -2.51 -29.26 17.08
C MET A 46 -1.15 -28.98 17.71
N THR A 47 -0.12 -29.59 17.13
CA THR A 47 1.28 -29.23 17.36
C THR A 47 1.57 -27.82 16.84
N ASP A 48 2.63 -27.20 17.35
CA ASP A 48 3.09 -25.89 16.82
C ASP A 48 3.39 -25.97 15.32
N ARG A 49 3.88 -27.14 14.87
CA ARG A 49 4.14 -27.37 13.45
C ARG A 49 2.87 -27.36 12.62
N GLU A 50 1.80 -28.03 13.06
CA GLU A 50 0.51 -28.03 12.36
C GLU A 50 -0.14 -26.64 12.35
N VAL A 51 0.00 -25.87 13.43
CA VAL A 51 -0.47 -24.47 13.48
C VAL A 51 0.32 -23.61 12.49
N LEU A 52 1.64 -23.79 12.43
CA LEU A 52 2.50 -23.08 11.50
C LEU A 52 2.22 -23.45 10.05
N ASP A 53 2.02 -24.72 9.74
CA ASP A 53 1.69 -25.18 8.38
C ASP A 53 0.32 -24.63 7.94
N LEU A 54 -0.67 -24.57 8.84
CA LEU A 54 -1.96 -23.92 8.57
C LEU A 54 -1.80 -22.42 8.30
N PHE A 55 -1.01 -21.72 9.13
CA PHE A 55 -0.72 -20.31 8.97
C PHE A 55 -0.01 -20.01 7.63
N ASN A 56 1.05 -20.74 7.33
CA ASN A 56 1.80 -20.60 6.09
C ASN A 56 0.93 -20.90 4.87
N GLY A 57 0.12 -21.97 4.92
CA GLY A 57 -0.81 -22.31 3.84
C GLY A 57 -1.87 -21.23 3.59
N LEU A 58 -2.36 -20.56 4.64
CA LEU A 58 -3.25 -19.41 4.49
C LEU A 58 -2.56 -18.23 3.79
N LEU A 59 -1.32 -17.92 4.18
CA LEU A 59 -0.55 -16.84 3.55
C LEU A 59 -0.22 -17.16 2.10
N GLU A 60 0.14 -18.41 1.78
CA GLU A 60 0.37 -18.86 0.41
C GLU A 60 -0.90 -18.79 -0.43
N ALA A 61 -2.05 -19.20 0.10
CA ALA A 61 -3.33 -19.08 -0.59
C ALA A 61 -3.72 -17.61 -0.84
N GLN A 62 -3.47 -16.72 0.13
CA GLN A 62 -3.66 -15.28 -0.03
C GLN A 62 -2.69 -14.69 -1.06
N ALA A 63 -1.44 -15.11 -1.06
CA ALA A 63 -0.43 -14.68 -2.02
C ALA A 63 -0.75 -15.17 -3.43
N ALA A 64 -1.20 -16.42 -3.58
CA ALA A 64 -1.64 -16.97 -4.87
C ALA A 64 -2.90 -16.27 -5.38
N HIS A 65 -3.85 -15.95 -4.50
CA HIS A 65 -5.00 -15.15 -4.86
C HIS A 65 -4.60 -13.74 -5.31
N ALA A 66 -3.69 -13.09 -4.58
CA ALA A 66 -3.16 -11.78 -4.93
C ALA A 66 -2.35 -11.80 -6.24
N ALA A 67 -1.61 -12.87 -6.51
CA ALA A 67 -0.86 -13.05 -7.76
C ALA A 67 -1.78 -13.26 -8.98
N GLY A 68 -3.04 -13.68 -8.75
CA GLY A 68 -4.07 -13.75 -9.78
C GLY A 68 -4.86 -12.45 -9.96
N LEU A 69 -4.62 -11.42 -9.15
CA LEU A 69 -5.21 -10.10 -9.36
C LEU A 69 -4.44 -9.38 -10.46
N ASP A 70 -5.16 -8.78 -11.39
CA ASP A 70 -4.58 -7.86 -12.36
C ASP A 70 -4.01 -6.65 -11.59
N THR A 71 -2.69 -6.54 -11.53
CA THR A 71 -1.98 -5.43 -10.87
C THR A 71 -1.69 -4.27 -11.83
N THR A 72 -2.27 -4.30 -13.03
CA THR A 72 -2.13 -3.22 -14.00
C THR A 72 -2.76 -1.96 -13.43
N LEU A 73 -1.98 -0.88 -13.35
CA LEU A 73 -2.48 0.44 -12.98
C LEU A 73 -3.07 1.11 -14.23
N THR A 74 -4.19 1.78 -14.06
CA THR A 74 -4.83 2.54 -15.12
C THR A 74 -4.39 3.98 -15.06
N GLU A 75 -3.74 4.43 -16.12
CA GLU A 75 -3.46 5.84 -16.36
C GLU A 75 -4.47 6.42 -17.34
N ILE A 76 -5.08 7.55 -16.99
CA ILE A 76 -6.01 8.23 -17.88
C ILE A 76 -5.20 8.93 -18.99
N PRO A 77 -5.53 8.75 -20.30
CA PRO A 77 -4.75 9.37 -21.38
C PRO A 77 -4.67 10.90 -21.28
N PRO A 78 -3.56 11.53 -21.74
CA PRO A 78 -3.47 12.98 -21.84
C PRO A 78 -4.66 13.62 -22.57
N GLY A 79 -5.09 14.79 -22.09
CA GLY A 79 -6.26 15.50 -22.59
C GLY A 79 -7.61 14.91 -22.16
N ARG A 80 -7.62 13.89 -21.30
CA ARG A 80 -8.82 13.40 -20.60
C ARG A 80 -8.71 13.73 -19.11
N PRO A 81 -9.81 14.13 -18.45
CA PRO A 81 -9.78 14.44 -17.03
C PRO A 81 -9.33 13.22 -16.21
N GLN A 82 -8.32 13.38 -15.38
CA GLN A 82 -7.81 12.38 -14.44
C GLN A 82 -8.67 12.29 -13.18
N ILE A 83 -9.35 13.38 -12.83
CA ILE A 83 -10.20 13.49 -11.64
C ILE A 83 -11.64 13.87 -12.02
N GLU A 84 -12.58 13.47 -11.18
CA GLU A 84 -13.98 13.88 -11.28
C GLU A 84 -14.52 14.31 -9.91
N TYR A 85 -15.37 15.32 -9.90
CA TYR A 85 -16.04 15.75 -8.67
C TYR A 85 -17.27 14.88 -8.42
N SER A 86 -17.31 14.21 -7.28
CA SER A 86 -18.46 13.45 -6.84
C SER A 86 -19.31 14.29 -5.90
N GLU A 87 -20.50 14.68 -6.36
CA GLU A 87 -21.48 15.40 -5.55
C GLU A 87 -21.94 14.60 -4.33
N LEU A 88 -21.93 13.26 -4.43
CA LEU A 88 -22.39 12.37 -3.36
C LEU A 88 -21.49 12.40 -2.12
N CYS A 89 -20.19 12.58 -2.30
CA CYS A 89 -19.22 12.66 -1.20
C CYS A 89 -18.55 14.04 -1.07
N GLY A 90 -18.96 15.01 -1.91
CA GLY A 90 -18.46 16.38 -1.88
C GLY A 90 -16.94 16.46 -2.01
N GLN A 91 -16.36 15.64 -2.91
CA GLN A 91 -14.92 15.59 -3.15
C GLN A 91 -14.56 15.18 -4.56
N TRP A 92 -13.36 15.58 -4.95
CA TRP A 92 -12.66 15.02 -6.09
C TRP A 92 -12.31 13.55 -5.84
N SER A 93 -12.39 12.76 -6.91
CA SER A 93 -12.05 11.33 -6.93
C SER A 93 -11.21 11.03 -8.17
N PRO A 94 -10.12 10.25 -8.04
CA PRO A 94 -9.33 9.81 -9.19
C PRO A 94 -10.14 8.87 -10.08
N ARG A 95 -9.94 8.97 -11.39
CA ARG A 95 -10.53 8.08 -12.40
C ARG A 95 -9.61 6.90 -12.76
N GLY A 96 -8.36 6.94 -12.32
CA GLY A 96 -7.34 5.90 -12.47
C GLY A 96 -6.35 5.93 -11.31
N GLU A 97 -5.46 4.96 -11.26
CA GLU A 97 -4.45 4.79 -10.20
C GLU A 97 -3.20 5.64 -10.42
N VAL A 98 -2.99 6.16 -11.63
CA VAL A 98 -1.89 7.09 -11.96
C VAL A 98 -2.44 8.50 -12.10
N LEU A 99 -1.84 9.42 -11.34
CA LEU A 99 -2.12 10.86 -11.39
C LEU A 99 -0.85 11.60 -11.82
N ARG A 100 -0.99 12.43 -12.84
CA ARG A 100 -0.03 13.43 -13.27
C ARG A 100 -0.40 14.74 -12.61
N CYS A 101 0.47 15.20 -11.73
CA CYS A 101 0.25 16.39 -10.90
C CYS A 101 1.41 17.36 -11.08
N HIS A 102 1.12 18.67 -11.04
CA HIS A 102 2.11 19.70 -10.80
C HIS A 102 2.01 20.16 -9.34
N VAL A 103 3.14 20.47 -8.72
CA VAL A 103 3.19 20.97 -7.35
C VAL A 103 3.82 22.35 -7.38
N GLU A 104 3.06 23.34 -6.94
CA GLU A 104 3.48 24.74 -6.88
C GLU A 104 3.55 25.23 -5.43
N ASP A 105 4.37 26.25 -5.17
CA ASP A 105 4.43 26.95 -3.88
C ASP A 105 3.62 28.23 -3.96
N GLU A 106 2.55 28.30 -3.16
CA GLU A 106 1.80 29.53 -2.92
C GLU A 106 1.97 29.96 -1.46
N ASP A 107 2.74 31.03 -1.24
CA ASP A 107 3.01 31.59 0.10
C ASP A 107 3.50 30.53 1.12
N GLY A 108 4.38 29.62 0.69
CA GLY A 108 4.92 28.54 1.51
C GLY A 108 3.95 27.39 1.74
N ARG A 109 2.91 27.26 0.91
CA ARG A 109 1.94 26.17 0.95
C ARG A 109 1.93 25.43 -0.39
N PRO A 110 1.91 24.09 -0.38
CA PRO A 110 1.80 23.34 -1.61
C PRO A 110 0.39 23.46 -2.17
N VAL A 111 0.31 23.85 -3.44
CA VAL A 111 -0.89 23.71 -4.28
C VAL A 111 -0.60 22.65 -5.32
N ILE A 112 -1.51 21.68 -5.43
CA ILE A 112 -1.37 20.55 -6.33
C ILE A 112 -2.34 20.76 -7.49
N GLN A 113 -1.81 20.96 -8.68
CA GLN A 113 -2.61 21.04 -9.88
C GLN A 113 -2.77 19.65 -10.50
N VAL A 114 -4.02 19.24 -10.72
CA VAL A 114 -4.40 18.02 -11.45
C VAL A 114 -5.41 18.42 -12.51
N ASP A 115 -5.08 18.17 -13.78
CA ASP A 115 -5.80 18.73 -14.92
C ASP A 115 -5.89 20.28 -14.81
N ASP A 116 -7.08 20.85 -14.98
CA ASP A 116 -7.36 22.29 -14.81
C ASP A 116 -7.84 22.64 -13.39
N THR A 117 -7.58 21.77 -12.40
CA THR A 117 -8.05 21.96 -11.01
C THR A 117 -6.88 22.13 -10.06
N GLU A 118 -6.88 23.23 -9.32
CA GLU A 118 -6.02 23.47 -8.18
C GLU A 118 -6.61 22.83 -6.92
N LEU A 119 -5.79 22.05 -6.22
CA LEU A 119 -6.14 21.38 -4.97
C LEU A 119 -5.16 21.83 -3.90
N ASP A 120 -5.68 22.37 -2.80
CA ASP A 120 -4.87 22.49 -1.59
C ASP A 120 -4.54 21.09 -1.02
N LEU A 121 -3.61 21.07 -0.07
CA LEU A 121 -3.16 19.82 0.56
C LEU A 121 -4.31 19.05 1.23
N GLU A 122 -5.34 19.73 1.74
CA GLU A 122 -6.48 19.10 2.39
C GLU A 122 -7.38 18.39 1.36
N ALA A 123 -7.74 19.09 0.29
CA ALA A 123 -8.55 18.57 -0.81
C ALA A 123 -7.84 17.41 -1.52
N PHE A 124 -6.54 17.56 -1.82
CA PHE A 124 -5.73 16.49 -2.38
C PHE A 124 -5.65 15.28 -1.43
N GLY A 125 -5.43 15.52 -0.14
CA GLY A 125 -5.42 14.47 0.87
C GLY A 125 -6.74 13.71 0.98
N ARG A 126 -7.89 14.41 0.92
CA ARG A 126 -9.22 13.78 0.88
C ARG A 126 -9.42 12.93 -0.37
N MET A 127 -8.92 13.37 -1.52
CA MET A 127 -8.99 12.61 -2.77
C MET A 127 -8.20 11.29 -2.68
N LEU A 128 -7.02 11.31 -2.06
CA LEU A 128 -6.20 10.09 -1.86
C LEU A 128 -6.88 9.02 -0.99
N MET A 129 -7.86 9.40 -0.16
CA MET A 129 -8.60 8.44 0.68
C MET A 129 -9.42 7.43 -0.12
N THR A 130 -9.67 7.68 -1.41
CA THR A 130 -10.22 6.68 -2.35
C THR A 130 -9.38 5.41 -2.39
N PHE A 131 -8.06 5.52 -2.16
CA PHE A 131 -7.11 4.41 -2.14
C PHE A 131 -6.74 3.98 -0.70
N SER A 132 -7.62 4.18 0.27
CA SER A 132 -7.38 3.73 1.65
C SER A 132 -7.03 2.23 1.71
N GLY A 133 -5.87 1.90 2.29
CA GLY A 133 -5.34 0.54 2.38
C GLY A 133 -4.33 0.14 1.29
N PHE A 134 -4.17 0.97 0.25
CA PHE A 134 -3.16 0.78 -0.80
C PHE A 134 -1.82 1.40 -0.40
N GLY A 135 -0.77 1.10 -1.17
CA GLY A 135 0.52 1.79 -1.11
C GLY A 135 0.63 2.81 -2.24
N MET A 136 1.46 3.84 -2.07
CA MET A 136 1.72 4.87 -3.07
C MET A 136 3.23 5.00 -3.33
N ARG A 137 3.60 5.19 -4.59
CA ARG A 137 4.95 5.61 -5.02
C ARG A 137 4.81 6.98 -5.68
N ILE A 138 5.74 7.89 -5.41
CA ILE A 138 5.78 9.23 -6.01
C ILE A 138 7.12 9.37 -6.73
N ALA A 139 7.09 9.86 -7.97
CA ALA A 139 8.26 10.26 -8.74
C ALA A 139 8.17 11.76 -9.02
N PHE A 140 9.30 12.46 -8.94
CA PHE A 140 9.41 13.86 -9.34
C PHE A 140 10.17 13.91 -10.67
N VAL A 141 9.59 14.59 -11.65
CA VAL A 141 10.12 14.78 -13.01
C VAL A 141 10.16 16.27 -13.34
N ASP A 142 10.78 16.64 -14.45
CA ASP A 142 10.69 18.00 -14.98
C ASP A 142 9.22 18.32 -15.35
N GLU A 143 8.85 19.60 -15.36
CA GLU A 143 7.47 20.02 -15.63
C GLU A 143 7.01 19.58 -17.02
N ASP A 144 7.93 19.57 -17.99
CA ASP A 144 7.66 19.18 -19.37
C ASP A 144 7.47 17.66 -19.55
N ASP A 145 7.99 16.85 -18.61
CA ASP A 145 8.04 15.39 -18.70
C ASP A 145 6.90 14.70 -17.93
N VAL A 146 6.00 15.45 -17.29
CA VAL A 146 4.94 14.89 -16.42
C VAL A 146 3.99 13.92 -17.13
N ASN A 147 3.87 14.04 -18.45
CA ASN A 147 2.98 13.21 -19.27
C ASN A 147 3.64 11.92 -19.78
N ASP A 148 4.95 11.78 -19.58
CA ASP A 148 5.72 10.64 -20.04
C ASP A 148 5.95 9.66 -18.88
N GLU A 149 5.96 8.36 -19.19
CA GLU A 149 6.29 7.34 -18.19
C GLU A 149 7.78 7.47 -17.81
N PRO A 150 8.10 7.77 -16.53
CA PRO A 150 9.48 8.04 -16.15
C PRO A 150 10.29 6.74 -16.05
N GLU A 151 11.54 6.79 -16.52
CA GLU A 151 12.50 5.72 -16.24
C GLU A 151 12.99 5.82 -14.78
N ILE A 152 12.84 4.74 -14.00
CA ILE A 152 13.23 4.70 -12.59
C ILE A 152 14.44 3.79 -12.40
N VAL A 153 15.56 4.37 -11.94
CA VAL A 153 16.77 3.64 -11.56
C VAL A 153 16.84 3.48 -10.04
N VAL A 154 17.05 2.26 -9.55
CA VAL A 154 17.21 1.97 -8.11
C VAL A 154 18.70 1.99 -7.75
N ARG A 155 19.14 3.08 -7.11
CA ARG A 155 20.50 3.26 -6.58
C ARG A 155 20.47 4.22 -5.39
N GLU A 156 21.49 4.12 -4.53
CA GLU A 156 21.76 5.17 -3.55
C GLU A 156 22.21 6.45 -4.29
N PRO A 157 21.83 7.65 -3.80
CA PRO A 157 22.33 8.90 -4.36
C PRO A 157 23.85 8.96 -4.17
N GLU A 158 24.55 9.53 -5.15
CA GLU A 158 25.94 9.90 -4.97
C GLU A 158 26.00 11.03 -3.93
N ASP A 159 26.96 10.97 -3.01
CA ASP A 159 27.17 12.05 -2.04
C ASP A 159 27.31 13.37 -2.79
N ARG A 160 26.39 14.31 -2.54
CA ARG A 160 26.54 15.69 -3.03
C ARG A 160 27.76 16.29 -2.33
N GLU A 161 28.88 16.41 -3.03
CA GLU A 161 29.95 17.32 -2.59
C GLU A 161 29.34 18.72 -2.51
N GLY A 162 29.36 19.29 -1.30
CA GLY A 162 28.68 20.55 -0.95
C GLY A 162 29.33 21.81 -1.52
#